data_AF-A0A920WNK6-F1
#
_entry.id   AF-A0A920WNK6-F1
#
_cell.length_a   1.000
_cell.length_b   1.000
_cell.length_c   1.000
_cell.angle_alpha   90.00
_cell.angle_beta   90.00
_cell.angle_gamma   90.00
#
_symmetry.space_group_name_H-M   'P 1'
#
loop_
_entity.id
_entity.type
_entity.pdbx_description
1 polymer ?
#
loop_
_entity_poly.entity_id
_entity_poly.type
_entity_poly.pdbx_seq_one_letter_code
_entity_poly.pdbx_strand_id
1 'polypeptide(L)'
;MPTKAAEQNSQDGTTSVMASQYSGPFNVAAAFLADPSDPSTYTAERIPDPALADLQARVVSMAAAEWCDASYAWKMAGGLRVVCTNGTEHHVRVCGQRGSMHQPLTSDELEAKFRLLVGNRIDATP
;
A
#
# COMPACT_ATOMS: atom_id res chain seq x y z
N MET A 1 18.42 -11.55 0.35
CA MET A 1 17.75 -12.42 -0.63
C MET A 1 16.34 -11.88 -0.82
N PRO A 2 15.96 -11.47 -2.04
CA PRO A 2 14.69 -10.79 -2.33
C PRO A 2 13.42 -11.61 -2.00
N THR A 3 13.58 -12.87 -1.58
CA THR A 3 12.52 -13.76 -1.07
C THR A 3 11.92 -13.38 0.28
N LYS A 4 12.59 -12.59 1.13
CA LYS A 4 12.08 -12.28 2.49
C LYS A 4 10.96 -11.24 2.52
N ALA A 5 10.77 -10.44 1.48
CA ALA A 5 9.76 -9.37 1.50
C ALA A 5 8.34 -9.92 1.66
N ALA A 6 8.03 -11.04 1.00
CA ALA A 6 6.74 -11.73 1.15
C ALA A 6 6.55 -12.27 2.57
N GLU A 7 7.60 -12.80 3.20
CA GLU A 7 7.55 -13.34 4.57
C GLU A 7 7.45 -12.22 5.62
N GLN A 8 8.24 -11.15 5.46
CA GLN A 8 8.29 -10.05 6.43
C GLN A 8 7.00 -9.25 6.44
N ASN A 9 6.35 -9.14 5.28
CA ASN A 9 5.17 -8.31 5.10
C ASN A 9 3.85 -9.09 5.17
N SER A 10 3.85 -10.39 5.46
CA SER A 10 2.61 -11.21 5.51
C SER A 10 1.83 -11.12 6.83
N GLN A 11 2.21 -10.20 7.71
CA GLN A 11 1.65 -10.08 9.05
C GLN A 11 0.27 -9.42 9.05
N ASP A 12 -0.49 -9.62 10.13
CA ASP A 12 -1.75 -8.92 10.38
C ASP A 12 -1.49 -7.43 10.66
N GLY A 13 -1.94 -6.56 9.74
CA GLY A 13 -1.74 -5.12 9.85
C GLY A 13 -2.66 -4.43 10.85
N THR A 14 -3.72 -5.10 11.34
CA THR A 14 -4.69 -4.49 12.26
C THR A 14 -4.15 -4.29 13.68
N THR A 15 -2.99 -4.87 13.98
CA THR A 15 -2.45 -4.98 15.34
C THR A 15 -1.75 -3.72 15.86
N SER A 16 -1.21 -2.88 14.97
CA SER A 16 -0.55 -1.62 15.33
C SER A 16 -0.31 -0.73 14.12
N VAL A 17 -0.01 0.55 14.38
CA VAL A 17 0.41 1.51 13.35
C VAL A 17 1.62 1.01 12.56
N MET A 18 2.58 0.36 13.22
CA MET A 18 3.74 -0.21 12.52
C MET A 18 3.35 -1.44 11.70
N ALA A 19 2.57 -2.37 12.26
CA ALA A 19 2.15 -3.56 11.54
C ALA A 19 1.36 -3.22 10.27
N SER A 20 0.45 -2.23 10.33
CA SER A 20 -0.33 -1.80 9.16
C SER A 20 0.55 -1.33 8.00
N GLN A 21 1.60 -0.56 8.27
CA GLN A 21 2.52 -0.05 7.25
C GLN A 21 3.37 -1.16 6.60
N TYR A 22 3.71 -2.20 7.35
CA TYR A 22 4.51 -3.32 6.85
C TYR A 22 3.68 -4.52 6.39
N SER A 23 2.35 -4.49 6.51
CA SER A 23 1.48 -5.60 6.12
C SER A 23 1.03 -5.47 4.66
N GLY A 24 1.49 -6.38 3.80
CA GLY A 24 1.00 -6.53 2.42
C GLY A 24 -0.52 -6.75 2.37
N PRO A 25 -1.09 -7.71 3.12
CA PRO A 25 -2.53 -7.91 3.20
C PRO A 25 -3.32 -6.64 3.59
N PHE A 26 -2.88 -5.90 4.61
CA PHE A 26 -3.54 -4.67 5.03
C PHE A 26 -3.47 -3.60 3.95
N ASN A 27 -2.29 -3.41 3.35
CA ASN A 27 -2.10 -2.41 2.29
C ASN A 27 -2.91 -2.74 1.03
N VAL A 28 -3.12 -4.02 0.70
CA VAL A 28 -4.08 -4.43 -0.35
C VAL A 28 -5.48 -4.00 0.04
N ALA A 29 -5.95 -4.30 1.26
CA ALA A 29 -7.28 -3.91 1.71
C ALA A 29 -7.49 -2.38 1.70
N ALA A 30 -6.51 -1.63 2.21
CA ALA A 30 -6.52 -0.17 2.23
C ALA A 30 -6.57 0.41 0.81
N ALA A 31 -5.84 -0.17 -0.16
CA ALA A 31 -5.87 0.29 -1.55
C ALA A 31 -7.24 0.09 -2.24
N PHE A 32 -8.06 -0.85 -1.77
CA PHE A 32 -9.43 -1.06 -2.26
C PHE A 32 -10.48 -0.17 -1.57
N LEU A 33 -10.31 0.07 -0.27
CA LEU A 33 -11.37 0.64 0.58
C LEU A 33 -11.12 2.07 1.04
N ALA A 34 -9.86 2.53 1.03
CA ALA A 34 -9.46 3.83 1.54
C ALA A 34 -8.83 4.70 0.43
N ASP A 35 -8.71 5.99 0.73
CA ASP A 35 -7.97 6.90 -0.12
C ASP A 35 -6.46 6.72 0.14
N PRO A 36 -5.66 6.30 -0.85
CA PRO A 36 -4.21 6.13 -0.67
C PRO A 36 -3.48 7.46 -0.39
N SER A 37 -4.11 8.61 -0.62
CA SER A 37 -3.56 9.91 -0.26
C SER A 37 -3.79 10.28 1.20
N ASP A 38 -4.81 9.71 1.87
CA ASP A 38 -5.17 10.02 3.25
C ASP A 38 -4.32 9.23 4.26
N PRO A 39 -3.36 9.88 4.96
CA PRO A 39 -2.49 9.19 5.92
C PRO A 39 -3.25 8.71 7.16
N SER A 40 -4.43 9.26 7.44
CA SER A 40 -5.17 8.91 8.66
C SER A 40 -5.70 7.47 8.64
N THR A 41 -5.74 6.82 7.47
CA THR A 41 -6.00 5.38 7.33
C THR A 41 -5.13 4.53 8.26
N TYR A 42 -3.89 4.94 8.54
CA TYR A 42 -2.92 4.22 9.37
C TYR A 42 -2.89 4.71 10.84
N THR A 43 -3.94 5.39 11.30
CA THR A 43 -4.08 5.77 12.71
C THR A 43 -4.56 4.60 13.57
N ALA A 44 -4.21 4.60 14.86
CA ALA A 44 -4.59 3.52 15.78
C ALA A 44 -6.12 3.34 15.88
N GLU A 45 -6.88 4.42 15.64
CA GLU A 45 -8.33 4.43 15.64
C GLU A 45 -8.95 3.84 14.37
N ARG A 46 -8.30 4.01 13.21
CA ARG A 46 -8.83 3.57 11.91
C ARG A 46 -8.34 2.19 11.48
N ILE A 47 -7.15 1.78 11.90
CA ILE A 47 -6.58 0.46 11.61
C ILE A 47 -7.52 -0.72 11.99
N PRO A 48 -8.24 -0.72 13.13
CA PRO A 48 -9.12 -1.82 13.50
C PRO A 48 -10.50 -1.79 12.81
N ASP A 49 -10.68 -1.01 11.72
CA ASP A 49 -11.92 -1.00 10.95
C ASP A 49 -12.30 -2.43 10.48
N PRO A 50 -13.50 -2.94 10.81
CA PRO A 50 -13.93 -4.29 10.42
C PRO A 50 -13.92 -4.54 8.91
N ALA A 51 -14.13 -3.52 8.07
CA ALA A 51 -14.10 -3.68 6.62
C ALA A 51 -12.67 -3.89 6.10
N LEU A 52 -11.67 -3.21 6.68
CA LEU A 52 -10.26 -3.45 6.40
C LEU A 52 -9.85 -4.85 6.85
N ALA A 53 -10.28 -5.27 8.05
CA ALA A 53 -10.01 -6.60 8.57
C ALA A 53 -10.61 -7.72 7.70
N ASP A 54 -11.89 -7.59 7.28
CA ASP A 54 -12.55 -8.58 6.41
C ASP A 54 -11.83 -8.70 5.06
N LEU A 55 -11.48 -7.57 4.43
CA LEU A 55 -10.81 -7.61 3.13
C LEU A 55 -9.35 -8.09 3.24
N GLN A 56 -8.63 -7.71 4.30
CA GLN A 56 -7.30 -8.23 4.61
C GLN A 56 -7.32 -9.76 4.70
N ALA A 57 -8.31 -10.33 5.40
CA ALA A 57 -8.45 -11.77 5.58
C ALA A 57 -8.68 -12.54 4.27
N ARG A 58 -9.10 -11.85 3.19
CA ARG A 58 -9.27 -12.43 1.85
C ARG A 58 -7.96 -12.52 1.07
N VAL A 59 -6.88 -11.92 1.55
CA VAL A 59 -5.53 -12.04 0.98
C VAL A 59 -4.90 -13.35 1.50
N VAL A 60 -5.23 -14.45 0.84
CA VAL A 60 -4.86 -15.80 1.30
C VAL A 60 -3.43 -16.21 1.00
N SER A 61 -2.74 -15.53 0.08
CA SER A 61 -1.36 -15.85 -0.28
C SER A 61 -0.58 -14.61 -0.72
N MET A 62 0.69 -14.59 -0.31
CA MET A 62 1.70 -13.66 -0.79
C MET A 62 2.97 -14.46 -1.02
N ALA A 63 3.56 -14.32 -2.20
CA ALA A 63 4.71 -15.11 -2.60
C ALA A 63 5.71 -14.24 -3.35
N ALA A 64 6.99 -14.60 -3.24
CA ALA A 64 8.01 -14.05 -4.10
C ALA A 64 7.72 -14.41 -5.56
N ALA A 65 8.14 -13.54 -6.48
CA ALA A 65 7.99 -13.77 -7.91
C ALA A 65 9.28 -13.38 -8.63
N GLU A 66 9.74 -14.25 -9.53
CA GLU A 66 11.02 -14.07 -10.24
C GLU A 66 11.11 -12.74 -10.99
N TRP A 67 9.99 -12.27 -11.57
CA TRP A 67 9.94 -10.99 -12.27
C TRP A 67 10.02 -9.78 -11.33
N CYS A 68 9.64 -9.92 -10.05
CA CYS A 68 9.90 -8.87 -9.06
C CYS A 68 11.39 -8.83 -8.72
N ASP A 69 11.96 -10.00 -8.44
CA ASP A 69 13.37 -10.17 -8.06
C ASP A 69 14.34 -9.70 -9.16
N ALA A 70 14.00 -9.94 -10.43
CA ALA A 70 14.79 -9.50 -11.58
C ALA A 70 14.96 -7.98 -11.67
N SER A 71 14.03 -7.20 -11.09
CA SER A 71 14.09 -5.75 -11.05
C SER A 71 14.60 -5.19 -9.72
N TYR A 72 14.77 -6.03 -8.71
CA TYR A 72 15.23 -5.63 -7.39
C TYR A 72 16.75 -5.35 -7.36
N ALA A 73 17.26 -4.34 -6.66
CA ALA A 73 16.57 -3.31 -5.86
C ALA A 73 16.25 -2.03 -6.65
N TRP A 74 16.44 -2.05 -7.97
CA TRP A 74 16.21 -0.89 -8.83
C TRP A 74 14.74 -0.49 -8.84
N LYS A 75 13.83 -1.47 -8.88
CA LYS A 75 12.41 -1.22 -8.70
C LYS A 75 11.79 -2.20 -7.72
N MET A 76 10.89 -1.68 -6.89
CA MET A 76 10.08 -2.47 -5.98
C MET A 76 8.82 -2.90 -6.71
N ALA A 77 8.97 -3.88 -7.60
CA ALA A 77 7.86 -4.39 -8.39
C ALA A 77 6.89 -5.23 -7.55
N GLY A 78 5.62 -5.23 -7.92
CA GLY A 78 4.57 -5.94 -7.22
C GLY A 78 3.36 -6.19 -8.10
N GLY A 79 2.58 -7.21 -7.78
CA GLY A 79 1.42 -7.59 -8.58
C GLY A 79 0.32 -8.20 -7.72
N LEU A 80 -0.89 -8.17 -8.25
CA LEU A 80 -2.08 -8.67 -7.58
C LEU A 80 -2.92 -9.49 -8.56
N ARG A 81 -3.41 -10.63 -8.08
CA ARG A 81 -4.43 -11.44 -8.73
C ARG A 81 -5.67 -11.43 -7.83
N VAL A 82 -6.81 -11.02 -8.38
CA VAL A 82 -8.09 -10.98 -7.67
C VAL A 82 -9.08 -11.89 -8.36
N VAL A 83 -9.74 -12.76 -7.61
CA VAL A 83 -10.86 -13.57 -8.08
C VAL A 83 -12.14 -13.01 -7.44
N CYS A 84 -13.04 -12.48 -8.27
CA CYS A 84 -14.32 -11.95 -7.85
C CYS A 84 -15.31 -13.06 -7.53
N THR A 85 -16.37 -12.73 -6.79
CA THR A 85 -17.41 -13.70 -6.37
C THR A 85 -18.17 -14.36 -7.53
N ASN A 86 -18.19 -13.70 -8.69
CA ASN A 86 -18.75 -14.25 -9.93
C ASN A 86 -17.75 -15.13 -10.72
N GLY A 87 -16.56 -15.40 -10.17
CA GLY A 87 -15.48 -16.17 -10.78
C GLY A 87 -14.60 -15.37 -11.76
N THR A 88 -14.89 -14.09 -12.02
CA THR A 88 -14.05 -13.25 -12.88
C THR A 88 -12.70 -12.99 -12.23
N GLU A 89 -11.65 -12.95 -13.04
CA GLU A 89 -10.29 -12.82 -12.56
C GLU A 89 -9.60 -11.57 -13.13
N HIS A 90 -8.99 -10.78 -12.26
CA HIS A 90 -8.24 -9.57 -12.62
C HIS A 90 -6.78 -9.69 -12.20
N HIS A 91 -5.88 -9.25 -13.07
CA HIS A 91 -4.44 -9.26 -12.85
C HIS A 91 -3.89 -7.87 -13.06
N VAL A 92 -3.04 -7.43 -12.14
CA VAL A 92 -2.25 -6.21 -12.31
C VAL A 92 -0.81 -6.48 -11.91
N ARG A 93 0.12 -5.89 -12.65
CA ARG A 93 1.54 -5.84 -12.31
C ARG A 93 1.99 -4.39 -12.40
N VAL A 94 2.77 -3.99 -11.42
CA VAL A 94 3.35 -2.65 -11.32
C VAL A 94 4.84 -2.84 -11.19
N CYS A 95 5.59 -2.29 -12.14
CA CYS A 95 7.05 -2.39 -12.13
C CYS A 95 7.70 -1.32 -11.24
N GLY A 96 6.95 -0.43 -10.59
CA GLY A 96 7.43 0.60 -9.68
C GLY A 96 6.35 1.61 -9.34
N GLN A 97 6.49 2.27 -8.20
CA GLN A 97 5.50 3.19 -7.66
C GLN A 97 5.75 4.65 -8.04
N ARG A 98 4.66 5.41 -8.22
CA ARG A 98 4.68 6.88 -8.26
C ARG A 98 5.33 7.42 -6.98
N GLY A 99 6.22 8.40 -7.12
CA GLY A 99 7.03 8.95 -6.03
C GLY A 99 8.35 8.22 -5.79
N SER A 100 8.66 7.15 -6.52
CA SER A 100 10.01 6.58 -6.56
C SER A 100 10.98 7.48 -7.33
N MET A 101 12.29 7.22 -7.19
CA MET A 101 13.33 7.88 -7.98
C MET A 101 13.17 7.68 -9.50
N HIS A 102 12.43 6.65 -9.93
CA HIS A 102 12.18 6.34 -11.35
C HIS A 102 10.85 6.87 -11.87
N GLN A 103 9.95 7.30 -10.97
CA GLN A 103 8.67 7.92 -11.33
C GLN A 103 8.35 9.03 -10.32
N PRO A 104 9.17 10.09 -10.26
CA PRO A 104 9.11 11.11 -9.20
C PRO A 104 7.85 11.95 -9.31
N LEU A 105 7.26 12.32 -8.16
CA LEU A 105 6.09 13.20 -8.12
C LEU A 105 6.36 14.51 -8.90
N THR A 106 5.34 15.05 -9.55
CA THR A 106 5.40 16.40 -10.11
C THR A 106 5.44 17.42 -8.97
N SER A 107 5.82 18.66 -9.29
CA SER A 107 5.75 19.76 -8.32
C SER A 107 4.36 19.92 -7.72
N ASP A 108 3.32 19.85 -8.56
CA ASP A 108 1.92 19.99 -8.13
C ASP A 108 1.50 18.84 -7.18
N GLU A 109 1.92 17.60 -7.46
CA GLU A 109 1.64 16.47 -6.58
C GLU A 109 2.41 16.56 -5.25
N LEU A 110 3.65 17.06 -5.27
CA LEU A 110 4.43 17.32 -4.06
C LEU A 110 3.78 18.40 -3.20
N GLU A 111 3.32 19.49 -3.83
CA GLU A 111 2.63 20.58 -3.16
C GLU A 111 1.29 20.11 -2.57
N ALA A 112 0.50 19.35 -3.33
CA ALA A 112 -0.75 18.77 -2.84
C ALA A 112 -0.50 17.86 -1.63
N LYS A 113 0.51 16.98 -1.71
CA LYS A 113 0.91 16.11 -0.59
C LYS A 113 1.36 16.93 0.62
N PHE A 114 2.15 17.98 0.41
CA PHE A 114 2.60 18.87 1.48
C PHE A 114 1.42 19.52 2.19
N ARG A 115 0.52 20.17 1.43
CA ARG A 115 -0.68 20.82 1.97
C ARG A 115 -1.57 19.84 2.75
N LEU A 116 -1.75 18.62 2.25
CA LEU A 116 -2.51 17.57 2.94
C LEU A 116 -1.88 17.17 4.28
N LEU A 117 -0.57 16.91 4.30
CA LEU A 117 0.15 16.48 5.52
C LEU A 117 0.22 17.57 6.59
N VAL A 118 0.35 18.81 6.13
CA VAL A 118 0.33 20.00 6.97
C VAL A 118 -1.06 20.26 7.54
N GLY A 119 -2.11 20.06 6.73
CA GLY A 119 -3.49 20.38 7.11
C GLY A 119 -3.62 21.84 7.58
N ASN A 120 -4.23 22.04 8.76
CA ASN A 120 -4.39 23.37 9.37
C ASN A 120 -3.27 23.73 10.37
N ARG A 121 -2.12 23.05 10.33
CA ARG A 121 -1.05 23.22 11.33
C ARG A 121 -0.13 24.42 11.08
N ILE A 122 -0.24 25.08 9.93
CA ILE A 122 0.44 26.34 9.64
C ILE A 122 -0.53 27.30 8.98
N ASP A 123 -0.48 28.56 9.42
CA ASP A 123 -1.11 29.68 8.75
C ASP A 123 -0.36 29.92 7.44
N ALA A 124 -0.87 29.39 6.33
CA ALA A 124 -0.38 29.73 5.01
C ALA A 124 -0.91 31.11 4.61
N THR A 125 -0.39 32.16 5.27
CA THR A 125 -0.50 33.53 4.75
C THR A 125 0.79 33.82 3.99
N PRO A 126 0.74 34.25 2.72
CA PRO A 126 1.93 34.66 1.99
C PRO A 126 2.65 35.86 2.64
#